data_AF-A0A3D5VAE9-F1
#
_entry.id   AF-A0A3D5VAE9-F1
#
_cell.length_a   1.000
_cell.length_b   1.000
_cell.length_c   1.000
_cell.angle_alpha   90.00
_cell.angle_beta   90.00
_cell.angle_gamma   90.00
#
_symmetry.space_group_name_H-M   'P 1'
#
loop_
_entity.id
_entity.type
_entity.pdbx_description
1 polymer ?
#
loop_
_entity_poly.entity_id
_entity_poly.type
_entity_poly.pdbx_seq_one_letter_code
_entity_poly.pdbx_strand_id
1 'polypeptide(L)' 'NTEEQQELAAAFQIRSIPSILFIPKDGQPQMATGALPKESFKKAIADILKIN' A
#
# COMPACT_ATOMS: atom_id res chain seq x y z
N ASN A 1 10.24 7.00 -9.65
CA ASN A 1 9.20 6.27 -10.41
C ASN A 1 9.46 4.78 -10.33
N THR A 2 8.42 3.93 -10.35
CA THR A 2 8.55 2.46 -10.23
C THR A 2 9.49 1.85 -11.29
N GLU A 3 9.63 2.53 -12.44
CA GLU A 3 10.58 2.22 -13.51
C GLU A 3 12.06 2.40 -13.11
N GLU A 4 12.36 3.28 -12.16
CA GLU A 4 13.71 3.55 -11.63
C GLU A 4 14.07 2.62 -10.46
N GLN A 5 13.09 1.90 -9.90
CA GLN A 5 13.26 1.00 -8.76
C GLN A 5 12.78 -0.42 -9.09
N GLN A 6 13.27 -0.96 -10.20
CA GLN A 6 12.85 -2.27 -10.73
C GLN A 6 13.08 -3.43 -9.75
N GLU A 7 14.19 -3.42 -9.00
CA GLU A 7 14.50 -4.44 -8.00
C GLU A 7 13.48 -4.43 -6.84
N LEU A 8 13.10 -3.25 -6.38
CA LEU A 8 12.10 -3.07 -5.33
C LEU A 8 10.70 -3.45 -5.85
N ALA A 9 10.36 -3.03 -7.07
CA ALA A 9 9.10 -3.37 -7.71
C ALA A 9 8.95 -4.90 -7.92
N ALA A 10 10.04 -5.59 -8.29
CA ALA A 10 10.08 -7.04 -8.42
C ALA A 10 9.94 -7.74 -7.06
N ALA A 11 10.64 -7.26 -6.02
CA ALA A 11 10.55 -7.80 -4.66
C ALA A 11 9.14 -7.72 -4.07
N PHE A 12 8.40 -6.65 -4.40
CA PHE A 12 7.01 -6.44 -3.98
C PHE A 12 5.98 -6.87 -5.04
N GLN A 13 6.41 -7.52 -6.13
CA GLN A 13 5.56 -8.01 -7.23
C GLN A 13 4.57 -6.95 -7.77
N ILE A 14 5.01 -5.69 -7.89
CA ILE A 14 4.17 -4.59 -8.35
C ILE A 14 3.88 -4.75 -9.85
N ARG A 15 2.69 -5.25 -10.19
CA ARG A 15 2.21 -5.44 -11.57
C ARG A 15 1.13 -4.44 -11.99
N SER A 16 0.57 -3.70 -11.05
CA SER A 16 -0.52 -2.76 -11.28
C SER A 16 -0.20 -1.44 -10.63
N ILE A 17 -0.34 -0.34 -11.38
CA ILE A 17 -0.10 1.01 -10.90
C ILE A 17 -1.43 1.78 -10.94
N PRO A 18 -1.80 2.48 -9.87
CA PRO A 18 -1.08 2.63 -8.61
C PRO A 18 -1.21 1.40 -7.69
N SER A 19 -0.17 1.14 -6.89
CA SER A 19 -0.20 0.18 -5.77
C SER A 19 0.22 0.90 -4.49
N ILE A 20 -0.46 0.62 -3.39
CA ILE A 20 -0.26 1.28 -2.10
C ILE A 20 0.01 0.21 -1.05
N LEU A 21 1.11 0.34 -0.32
CA LEU A 21 1.47 -0.56 0.77
C LEU A 21 1.24 0.14 2.13
N PHE A 22 0.39 -0.44 2.96
CA PHE A 22 0.14 0.00 4.33
C PHE A 22 1.00 -0.83 5.28
N ILE A 23 1.86 -0.19 6.07
CA ILE A 23 2.78 -0.85 7.01
C ILE A 23 2.39 -0.43 8.44
N PRO A 24 1.66 -1.25 9.19
CA PRO A 24 1.38 -0.96 10.59
C PRO A 24 2.64 -1.08 11.45
N LYS A 25 2.65 -0.41 12.60
CA LYS A 25 3.73 -0.55 13.60
C LYS A 25 3.88 -1.99 14.08
N ASP A 26 2.75 -2.68 14.23
CA ASP A 26 2.66 -4.06 14.69
C ASP A 26 1.75 -4.86 13.76
N GLY A 27 2.27 -5.96 13.19
CA GLY A 27 1.54 -6.84 12.27
C GLY A 27 2.17 -6.94 10.89
N GLN A 28 1.46 -7.59 9.96
CA GLN A 28 1.94 -7.76 8.59
C GLN A 28 1.48 -6.60 7.69
N PRO A 29 2.33 -6.09 6.79
CA PRO A 29 1.96 -5.11 5.78
C PRO A 29 0.80 -5.59 4.91
N GLN A 30 -0.07 -4.67 4.50
CA GLN A 30 -1.18 -4.95 3.59
C GLN A 30 -1.06 -4.10 2.32
N MET A 31 -1.22 -4.74 1.17
CA MET A 31 -1.13 -4.08 -0.13
C MET A 31 -2.53 -3.87 -0.72
N ALA A 32 -2.83 -2.63 -1.12
CA ALA A 32 -3.98 -2.30 -1.94
C ALA A 32 -3.54 -2.00 -3.37
N THR A 33 -4.23 -2.60 -4.34
CA THR A 33 -3.99 -2.37 -5.77
C THR A 33 -5.06 -1.44 -6.32
N GLY A 34 -4.65 -0.50 -7.17
CA GLY A 34 -5.53 0.49 -7.79
C GLY A 34 -5.71 1.77 -6.97
N ALA A 35 -6.40 2.74 -7.57
CA ALA A 35 -6.68 4.01 -6.92
C ALA A 35 -7.81 3.84 -5.89
N LEU A 36 -7.52 4.16 -4.63
CA LEU A 36 -8.54 4.17 -3.57
C LEU A 36 -9.22 5.54 -3.51
N PRO A 37 -10.55 5.61 -3.33
CA PRO A 37 -11.22 6.88 -3.05
C PRO A 37 -10.85 7.37 -1.63
N LYS A 38 -10.97 8.68 -1.40
CA LYS A 38 -10.55 9.35 -0.14
C LYS A 38 -11.15 8.71 1.12
N GLU A 39 -12.42 8.33 1.07
CA GLU A 39 -13.12 7.67 2.18
C GLU A 39 -12.50 6.29 2.50
N SER A 40 -12.21 5.48 1.47
CA SER A 40 -11.56 4.18 1.63
C SER A 40 -10.14 4.31 2.17
N PHE A 41 -9.41 5.37 1.80
CA PHE A 41 -8.10 5.66 2.39
C PHE A 41 -8.18 5.95 3.89
N LYS A 42 -9.12 6.82 4.32
CA LYS A 42 -9.30 7.12 5.74
C LYS A 42 -9.60 5.86 6.55
N LYS A 43 -10.48 5.02 6.02
CA LYS A 43 -10.83 3.73 6.64
C LYS A 43 -9.62 2.78 6.70
N ALA A 44 -8.91 2.61 5.60
CA ALA A 44 -7.71 1.77 5.56
C ALA A 44 -6.62 2.25 6.52
N ILE A 45 -6.44 3.56 6.67
CA ILE A 45 -5.49 4.13 7.63
C ILE A 45 -5.91 3.81 9.06
N ALA A 46 -7.17 4.04 9.42
CA ALA A 46 -7.67 3.73 10.76
C ALA A 46 -7.60 2.22 11.06
N ASP A 47 -8.09 1.39 10.16
CA ASP A 47 -8.23 -0.07 10.36
C ASP A 47 -6.89 -0.80 10.28
N ILE A 48 -6.05 -0.49 9.28
CA ILE A 48 -4.80 -1.22 9.02
C ILE A 48 -3.70 -0.68 9.91
N LEU A 49 -3.53 0.65 9.97
CA LEU A 49 -2.45 1.26 10.75
C LEU A 49 -2.83 1.40 12.24
N LYS A 50 -4.07 1.04 12.62
CA LYS A 50 -4.60 1.05 14.00
C LYS A 50 -4.44 2.41 14.69
N ILE A 51 -4.61 3.48 13.93
CA ILE A 51 -4.53 4.86 14.41
C ILE A 51 -5.96 5.37 14.57
N ASN A 52 -6.37 5.58 15.82
CA ASN A 52 -7.65 6.21 16.18
C ASN A 52 -7.46 7.69 16.49
#